data_AF-A0A7K4RCL6-F1
#
_entry.id   AF-A0A7K4RCL6-F1
#
_cell.length_a   1.000
_cell.length_b   1.000
_cell.length_c   1.000
_cell.angle_alpha   90.00
_cell.angle_beta   90.00
_cell.angle_gamma   90.00
#
_symmetry.space_group_name_H-M   'P 1'
#
loop_
_entity.id
_entity.type
_entity.pdbx_description
1 polymer ?
#
loop_
_entity_poly.entity_id
_entity_poly.type
_entity_poly.pdbx_seq_one_letter_code
_entity_poly.pdbx_strand_id
1 'polypeptide(L)'
;MWPCLLLALALLGTVPTSHSDASRGAEVRAGTGGCQAVPVPQAYCRDVYRGQLASVHSAARNQELQKLARTYTRHAVWIRAVTSRRTGKWESCWEDSSPWNYANWAPTYPHRIVTTCTTLSTRDGLWRSRPCFQLRPFICQY
;
A
#
# COMPACT_ATOMS: atom_id res chain seq x y z
N MET A 1 -10.32 37.12 -33.52
CA MET A 1 -9.12 37.93 -33.19
C MET A 1 -9.51 38.86 -32.04
N TRP A 2 -8.90 38.69 -30.86
CA TRP A 2 -9.20 39.38 -29.60
C TRP A 2 -8.81 40.87 -29.61
N PRO A 3 -9.59 41.76 -28.96
CA PRO A 3 -9.13 43.09 -28.57
C PRO A 3 -8.77 43.19 -27.07
N CYS A 4 -7.91 44.17 -26.80
CA CYS A 4 -7.30 44.58 -25.52
C CYS A 4 -8.27 45.30 -24.55
N LEU A 5 -7.74 45.66 -23.35
CA LEU A 5 -8.24 46.55 -22.25
C LEU A 5 -8.53 45.74 -20.95
N LEU A 6 -7.97 45.96 -19.75
CA LEU A 6 -7.39 47.12 -19.05
C LEU A 6 -6.45 46.70 -17.87
N LEU A 7 -5.49 47.57 -17.55
CA LEU A 7 -4.65 47.72 -16.33
C LEU A 7 -5.47 47.82 -15.01
N ALA A 8 -5.00 47.80 -13.75
CA ALA A 8 -3.82 47.43 -12.96
C ALA A 8 -4.19 47.63 -11.44
N LEU A 9 -3.32 47.19 -10.50
CA LEU A 9 -3.19 47.57 -9.07
C LEU A 9 -3.92 46.74 -7.97
N ALA A 10 -3.11 46.04 -7.15
CA ALA A 10 -3.12 46.15 -5.68
C ALA A 10 -1.86 45.48 -5.09
N LEU A 11 -0.85 46.30 -4.77
CA LEU A 11 0.22 45.99 -3.81
C LEU A 11 -0.27 46.38 -2.40
N LEU A 12 0.26 45.69 -1.37
CA LEU A 12 0.09 45.87 0.08
C LEU A 12 -0.81 44.81 0.76
N GLY A 13 -0.23 43.63 0.93
CA GLY A 13 -0.72 42.60 1.85
C GLY A 13 0.45 41.79 2.38
N THR A 14 1.04 42.29 3.47
CA THR A 14 1.98 41.65 4.41
C THR A 14 2.49 40.23 4.08
N VAL A 15 3.80 40.12 3.91
CA VAL A 15 4.55 38.85 4.06
C VAL A 15 4.28 38.30 5.47
N PRO A 16 3.69 37.11 5.64
CA PRO A 16 3.81 36.39 6.90
C PRO A 16 5.17 35.72 6.91
N THR A 17 6.13 36.33 7.60
CA THR A 17 7.24 35.59 8.17
C THR A 17 6.71 34.93 9.43
N SER A 18 6.37 33.65 9.36
CA SER A 18 6.31 32.83 10.58
C SER A 18 6.52 31.37 10.25
N HIS A 19 7.71 30.94 10.65
CA HIS A 19 8.02 29.63 11.19
C HIS A 19 7.85 28.40 10.26
N SER A 20 9.03 27.86 9.93
CA SER A 20 9.25 26.42 9.85
C SER A 20 8.59 25.70 11.02
N ASP A 21 7.37 25.22 10.82
CA ASP A 21 6.85 24.09 11.58
C ASP A 21 6.94 22.85 10.69
N ALA A 22 8.11 22.25 10.75
CA ALA A 22 8.33 20.83 10.54
C ALA A 22 7.55 20.06 11.61
N SER A 23 6.23 20.06 11.50
CA SER A 23 5.36 19.22 12.29
C SER A 23 4.04 19.04 11.57
N ARG A 24 4.09 18.51 10.34
CA ARG A 24 3.07 17.51 9.99
C ARG A 24 3.33 16.31 10.89
N GLY A 25 2.92 16.43 12.14
CA GLY A 25 2.58 15.28 12.96
C GLY A 25 1.68 14.44 12.09
N ALA A 26 2.10 13.19 11.86
CA ALA A 26 1.23 12.22 11.23
C ALA A 26 -0.05 12.22 12.05
N GLU A 27 -1.10 12.84 11.51
CA GLU A 27 -2.44 12.69 12.06
C GLU A 27 -2.74 11.20 11.90
N VAL A 28 -2.55 10.46 12.99
CA VAL A 28 -2.96 9.08 13.11
C VAL A 28 -4.47 9.14 13.04
N ARG A 29 -5.01 9.03 11.83
CA ARG A 29 -6.44 8.80 11.64
C ARG A 29 -6.75 7.50 12.37
N ALA A 30 -7.31 7.64 13.56
CA ALA A 30 -7.97 6.57 14.28
C ALA A 30 -9.22 6.18 13.47
N GLY A 31 -9.01 5.34 12.45
CA GLY A 31 -10.06 4.75 11.64
C GLY A 31 -10.42 3.38 12.20
N THR A 32 -11.55 3.33 12.90
CA THR A 32 -12.41 2.16 13.15
C THR A 32 -12.02 0.88 12.41
N GLY A 33 -11.57 -0.16 13.12
CA GLY A 33 -11.63 -1.55 12.66
C GLY A 33 -10.87 -1.91 11.37
N GLY A 34 -9.88 -1.12 10.94
CA GLY A 34 -9.15 -1.34 9.69
C GLY A 34 -8.20 -2.54 9.69
N CYS A 35 -8.04 -3.21 8.55
CA CYS A 35 -7.01 -4.22 8.32
C CYS A 35 -5.68 -3.50 8.14
N GLN A 36 -5.01 -3.13 9.22
CA GLN A 36 -3.82 -2.30 9.12
C GLN A 36 -2.61 -3.00 9.73
N ALA A 37 -1.59 -3.17 8.90
CA ALA A 37 -0.23 -3.35 9.36
C ALA A 37 0.63 -2.44 8.51
N VAL A 38 0.51 -1.10 8.64
CA VAL A 38 1.08 -0.13 7.70
C VAL A 38 2.55 -0.43 7.37
N PRO A 39 2.85 -1.05 6.21
CA PRO A 39 4.22 -1.38 5.85
C PRO A 39 4.81 -0.18 5.11
N VAL A 40 6.11 0.06 5.33
CA VAL A 40 6.95 0.98 4.52
C VAL A 40 6.63 0.89 3.01
N PRO A 41 6.45 -0.31 2.40
CA PRO A 41 5.99 -0.46 1.01
C PRO A 41 4.74 0.33 0.60
N GLN A 42 3.69 0.34 1.42
CA GLN A 42 2.43 1.00 1.09
C GLN A 42 2.59 2.52 1.10
N ALA A 43 3.33 3.07 2.06
CA ALA A 43 3.67 4.49 2.09
C ALA A 43 4.48 4.89 0.85
N TYR A 44 5.47 4.08 0.47
CA TYR A 44 6.28 4.35 -0.72
C TYR A 44 5.45 4.37 -2.01
N CYS A 45 4.58 3.37 -2.23
CA CYS A 45 3.71 3.35 -3.40
C CYS A 45 2.82 4.60 -3.50
N ARG A 46 2.26 5.04 -2.37
CA ARG A 46 1.39 6.23 -2.30
C ARG A 46 2.17 7.53 -2.52
N ASP A 47 3.29 7.68 -1.84
CA ASP A 47 3.97 8.97 -1.72
C ASP A 47 4.88 9.24 -2.93
N VAL A 48 5.50 8.20 -3.49
CA VAL A 48 6.42 8.32 -4.63
C VAL A 48 5.71 8.11 -5.96
N TYR A 49 4.89 7.06 -6.07
CA TYR A 49 4.27 6.68 -7.34
C TYR A 49 2.82 7.14 -7.47
N ARG A 50 2.23 7.78 -6.45
CA ARG A 50 0.79 8.12 -6.41
C ARG A 50 -0.12 6.91 -6.62
N GLY A 51 0.38 5.74 -6.26
CA GLY A 51 -0.30 4.46 -6.40
C GLY A 51 -0.46 3.76 -5.06
N GLN A 52 -0.49 2.45 -5.14
CA GLN A 52 -1.08 1.61 -4.11
C GLN A 52 -0.36 0.26 -4.12
N LEU A 53 0.01 -0.33 -2.97
CA LEU A 53 0.56 -1.69 -2.94
C LEU A 53 -0.44 -2.68 -3.57
N ALA A 54 0.05 -3.66 -4.33
CA ALA A 54 -0.82 -4.47 -5.17
C ALA A 54 -1.83 -5.32 -4.37
N SER A 55 -3.09 -5.31 -4.81
CA SER A 55 -4.14 -6.24 -4.39
C SER A 55 -4.41 -7.26 -5.50
N VAL A 56 -4.95 -8.43 -5.13
CA VAL A 56 -5.14 -9.54 -6.06
C VAL A 56 -6.55 -10.12 -5.93
N HIS A 57 -7.35 -9.95 -6.98
CA HIS A 57 -8.76 -10.36 -7.01
C HIS A 57 -9.06 -11.46 -8.02
N SER A 58 -8.04 -12.00 -8.69
CA SER A 58 -8.19 -13.08 -9.67
C SER A 58 -6.89 -13.85 -9.90
N ALA A 59 -7.00 -15.08 -10.41
CA ALA A 59 -5.84 -15.88 -10.81
C ALA A 59 -5.05 -15.21 -11.94
N ALA A 60 -5.71 -14.58 -12.90
CA ALA A 60 -5.07 -13.84 -13.99
C ALA A 60 -4.21 -12.70 -13.44
N ARG A 61 -4.75 -11.90 -12.51
CA ARG A 61 -3.98 -10.83 -11.85
C ARG A 61 -2.80 -11.39 -11.05
N ASN A 62 -2.97 -12.52 -10.36
CA ASN A 62 -1.86 -13.17 -9.65
C ASN A 62 -0.73 -13.59 -10.58
N GLN A 63 -1.05 -14.18 -11.73
CA GLN A 63 -0.09 -14.62 -12.74
C GLN A 63 0.64 -13.44 -13.39
N GLU A 64 -0.09 -12.36 -13.69
CA GLU A 64 0.49 -11.11 -14.21
C GLU A 64 1.53 -10.54 -13.25
N LEU A 65 1.16 -10.38 -11.97
CA LEU A 65 2.06 -9.86 -10.93
C LEU A 65 3.26 -10.79 -10.69
N GLN A 66 3.05 -12.11 -10.73
CA GLN A 66 4.14 -13.08 -10.63
C GLN A 66 5.13 -12.94 -11.79
N LYS A 67 4.63 -12.84 -13.04
CA LYS A 67 5.47 -12.66 -14.22
C LYS A 67 6.25 -11.36 -14.14
N LEU A 68 5.60 -10.27 -13.75
CA LEU A 68 6.25 -8.97 -13.51
C LEU A 68 7.35 -9.09 -12.45
N ALA A 69 7.06 -9.68 -11.30
CA ALA A 69 8.02 -9.85 -10.21
C ALA A 69 9.25 -10.67 -10.65
N ARG A 70 9.03 -11.76 -11.38
CA ARG A 70 10.10 -12.63 -11.91
C ARG A 70 11.07 -11.88 -12.84
N THR A 71 10.58 -10.88 -13.58
CA THR A 71 11.42 -10.07 -14.48
C THR A 71 12.46 -9.25 -13.71
N TYR A 72 12.11 -8.77 -12.50
CA TYR A 72 12.95 -7.83 -11.76
C TYR A 72 13.65 -8.43 -10.53
N THR A 73 13.15 -9.53 -9.99
CA THR A 73 13.71 -10.11 -8.76
C THR A 73 13.48 -11.61 -8.62
N ARG A 74 14.41 -12.27 -7.92
CA ARG A 74 14.25 -13.67 -7.48
C ARG A 74 13.64 -13.80 -6.08
N HIS A 75 13.44 -12.68 -5.38
CA HIS A 75 12.85 -12.66 -4.05
C HIS A 75 11.31 -12.59 -4.12
N ALA A 76 10.64 -13.14 -3.11
CA ALA A 76 9.21 -12.93 -2.94
C ALA A 76 8.93 -11.43 -2.67
N VAL A 77 7.85 -10.93 -3.25
CA VAL A 77 7.49 -9.51 -3.24
C VAL A 77 6.30 -9.25 -2.31
N TRP A 78 6.26 -8.12 -1.63
CA TRP A 78 5.11 -7.72 -0.83
C TRP A 78 3.89 -7.39 -1.71
N ILE A 79 2.73 -7.87 -1.26
CA ILE A 79 1.40 -7.47 -1.71
C ILE A 79 0.60 -6.96 -0.51
N ARG A 80 -0.51 -6.27 -0.76
CA ARG A 80 -1.28 -5.53 0.25
C ARG A 80 -2.08 -6.39 1.24
N ALA A 81 -1.94 -7.71 1.21
CA ALA A 81 -2.69 -8.56 2.12
C ALA A 81 -2.03 -8.62 3.51
N VAL A 82 -2.85 -8.45 4.55
CA VAL A 82 -2.46 -8.60 5.96
C VAL A 82 -3.29 -9.69 6.60
N THR A 83 -2.67 -10.53 7.41
CA THR A 83 -3.36 -11.48 8.29
C THR A 83 -3.25 -10.98 9.72
N SER A 84 -4.38 -10.68 10.36
CA SER A 84 -4.43 -10.17 11.74
C SER A 84 -5.61 -10.75 12.51
N ARG A 85 -5.61 -10.62 13.84
CA ARG A 85 -6.73 -11.05 14.67
C ARG A 85 -7.81 -9.96 14.68
N ARG A 86 -8.94 -10.22 14.03
CA ARG A 86 -10.10 -9.33 13.89
C ARG A 86 -11.31 -10.04 14.51
N THR A 87 -12.12 -9.31 15.27
CA THR A 87 -13.36 -9.85 15.89
C THR A 87 -13.17 -11.21 16.60
N GLY A 88 -12.00 -11.41 17.22
CA GLY A 88 -11.63 -12.64 17.93
C GLY A 88 -11.05 -13.77 17.06
N LYS A 89 -11.16 -13.68 15.72
CA LYS A 89 -10.69 -14.68 14.75
C LYS A 89 -9.49 -14.18 13.94
N TRP A 90 -8.67 -15.11 13.44
CA TRP A 90 -7.60 -14.76 12.51
C TRP A 90 -8.15 -14.65 11.10
N GLU A 91 -8.03 -13.48 10.51
CA GLU A 91 -8.59 -13.17 9.20
C GLU A 91 -7.52 -12.54 8.32
N SER A 92 -7.64 -12.76 7.01
CA SER A 92 -6.82 -12.07 6.01
C SER A 92 -7.68 -11.10 5.24
N CYS A 93 -7.12 -9.94 4.93
CA CYS A 93 -7.83 -8.87 4.28
C CYS A 93 -6.87 -7.93 3.57
N TRP A 94 -7.41 -7.14 2.65
CA TRP A 94 -6.68 -6.10 1.94
C TRP A 94 -6.74 -4.79 2.71
N GLU A 95 -5.60 -4.09 2.81
CA GLU A 95 -5.55 -2.79 3.51
C GLU A 95 -6.36 -1.68 2.80
N ASP A 96 -6.70 -1.86 1.52
CA ASP A 96 -7.55 -0.93 0.76
C ASP A 96 -9.05 -1.19 0.94
N SER A 97 -9.42 -2.11 1.84
CA SER A 97 -10.81 -2.51 2.10
C SER A 97 -11.51 -3.14 0.90
N SER A 98 -10.77 -3.55 -0.14
CA SER A 98 -11.34 -4.33 -1.23
C SER A 98 -11.78 -5.73 -0.76
N PRO A 99 -12.74 -6.38 -1.47
CA PRO A 99 -13.25 -7.68 -1.06
C PRO A 99 -12.15 -8.75 -1.00
N TRP A 100 -12.16 -9.56 0.06
CA TRP A 100 -11.34 -10.77 0.15
C TRP A 100 -11.98 -11.92 -0.64
N ASN A 101 -11.94 -11.83 -1.98
CA ASN A 101 -12.61 -12.75 -2.90
C ASN A 101 -11.67 -13.73 -3.63
N TYR A 102 -10.36 -13.59 -3.41
CA TYR A 102 -9.35 -14.45 -4.02
C TYR A 102 -8.20 -14.68 -3.03
N ALA A 103 -7.69 -15.91 -3.00
CA ALA A 103 -6.54 -16.26 -2.20
C ALA A 103 -5.70 -17.33 -2.90
N ASN A 104 -4.38 -17.14 -2.94
CA ASN A 104 -3.44 -18.10 -3.53
C ASN A 104 -2.40 -18.58 -2.51
N TRP A 105 -2.84 -18.90 -1.29
CA TRP A 105 -1.95 -19.31 -0.21
C TRP A 105 -1.20 -20.60 -0.54
N ALA A 106 0.09 -20.62 -0.17
CA ALA A 106 0.83 -21.87 -0.09
C ALA A 106 0.25 -22.78 1.02
N PRO A 107 0.41 -24.11 0.93
CA PRO A 107 0.04 -25.01 2.00
C PRO A 107 0.61 -24.53 3.34
N THR A 108 -0.18 -24.66 4.42
CA THR A 108 0.14 -24.22 5.79
C THR A 108 0.13 -22.70 6.06
N TYR A 109 -0.15 -21.87 5.04
CA TYR A 109 -0.30 -20.42 5.19
C TYR A 109 -1.78 -19.97 5.13
N PRO A 110 -2.13 -18.79 5.68
CA PRO A 110 -1.27 -17.92 6.49
C PRO A 110 -1.03 -18.48 7.89
N HIS A 111 0.06 -18.06 8.54
CA HIS A 111 0.28 -18.32 9.95
C HIS A 111 -0.68 -17.46 10.80
N ARG A 112 -1.48 -18.13 11.63
CA ARG A 112 -2.56 -17.53 12.44
C ARG A 112 -2.14 -17.43 13.91
N ILE A 113 -0.98 -16.84 14.16
CA ILE A 113 -0.37 -16.76 15.50
C ILE A 113 -0.07 -15.31 15.86
N VAL A 114 0.44 -14.54 14.90
CA VAL A 114 0.76 -13.12 15.05
C VAL A 114 0.32 -12.37 13.78
N THR A 115 0.19 -11.05 13.88
CA THR A 115 -0.07 -10.22 12.69
C THR A 115 1.08 -10.37 11.70
N THR A 116 0.73 -10.68 10.45
CA THR A 116 1.69 -10.94 9.37
C THR A 116 1.27 -10.24 8.09
N CYS A 117 2.25 -9.94 7.25
CA CYS A 117 2.06 -9.38 5.92
C CYS A 117 2.23 -10.46 4.87
N THR A 118 1.72 -10.23 3.67
CA THR A 118 1.68 -11.27 2.63
C THR A 118 2.69 -11.02 1.54
N THR A 119 3.50 -12.05 1.25
CA THR A 119 4.40 -12.05 0.09
C THR A 119 3.86 -12.94 -1.03
N LEU A 120 3.95 -12.48 -2.28
CA LEU A 120 3.79 -13.28 -3.48
C LEU A 120 5.16 -13.86 -3.87
N SER A 121 5.25 -15.18 -3.97
CA SER A 121 6.48 -15.85 -4.38
C SER A 121 6.67 -15.77 -5.90
N THR A 122 7.85 -15.31 -6.31
CA THR A 122 8.24 -15.30 -7.72
C THR A 122 8.39 -16.71 -8.27
N ARG A 123 8.58 -17.77 -7.46
CA ARG A 123 8.82 -19.12 -8.00
C ARG A 123 7.56 -19.88 -8.35
N ASP A 124 6.58 -19.89 -7.47
CA ASP A 124 5.35 -20.68 -7.57
C ASP A 124 4.09 -19.83 -7.63
N GLY A 125 4.20 -18.51 -7.40
CA GLY A 125 3.06 -17.60 -7.43
C GLY A 125 2.20 -17.68 -6.17
N LEU A 126 2.57 -18.56 -5.24
CA LEU A 126 1.85 -18.81 -4.01
C LEU A 126 2.20 -17.77 -2.94
N TRP A 127 1.22 -17.48 -2.10
CA TRP A 127 1.33 -16.48 -1.05
C TRP A 127 1.85 -17.09 0.24
N ARG A 128 2.69 -16.35 0.94
CA ARG A 128 3.23 -16.74 2.25
C ARG A 128 3.15 -15.56 3.20
N SER A 129 2.67 -15.82 4.40
CA SER A 129 2.65 -14.84 5.49
C SER A 129 4.04 -14.69 6.07
N ARG A 130 4.51 -13.46 6.23
CA ARG A 130 5.82 -13.12 6.77
C ARG A 130 5.69 -11.99 7.81
N PRO A 131 6.61 -11.90 8.79
CA PRO A 131 6.67 -10.74 9.66
C PRO A 131 6.83 -9.46 8.84
N CYS A 132 5.99 -8.46 9.13
CA CYS A 132 5.87 -7.24 8.31
C CYS A 132 7.14 -6.38 8.27
N PHE A 133 8.04 -6.53 9.25
CA PHE A 133 9.30 -5.79 9.34
C PHE A 133 10.39 -6.31 8.40
N GLN A 134 10.17 -7.42 7.67
CA GLN A 134 11.17 -7.94 6.74
C GLN A 134 11.33 -7.01 5.51
N LEU A 135 12.57 -6.65 5.20
CA LEU A 135 12.90 -5.94 3.98
C LEU A 135 12.76 -6.88 2.77
N ARG A 136 11.83 -6.55 1.87
CA ARG A 136 11.59 -7.28 0.62
C ARG A 136 11.15 -6.31 -0.48
N PRO A 137 11.40 -6.63 -1.76
CA PRO A 137 10.80 -5.90 -2.87
C PRO A 137 9.27 -5.94 -2.80
N PHE A 138 8.61 -5.03 -3.49
CA PHE A 138 7.16 -4.85 -3.45
C PHE A 138 6.62 -4.37 -4.80
N ILE A 139 5.33 -4.56 -5.06
CA ILE A 139 4.70 -4.13 -6.32
C ILE A 139 3.65 -3.06 -6.03
N CYS A 140 3.79 -1.90 -6.69
CA CYS A 140 2.75 -0.87 -6.71
C CYS A 140 1.80 -1.08 -7.91
N GLN A 141 0.56 -0.63 -7.76
CA GLN A 141 -0.51 -0.59 -8.75
C GLN A 141 -1.21 0.77 -8.72
N TYR A 142 -1.96 1.08 -9.78
CA TYR A 142 -2.68 2.33 -10.00
C TYR A 142 -4.13 2.04 -10.36
#